data_AF-A0A962MVF6-F1
#
_entry.id   AF-A0A962MVF6-F1
#
_cell.length_a   1.000
_cell.length_b   1.000
_cell.length_c   1.000
_cell.angle_alpha   90.00
_cell.angle_beta   90.00
_cell.angle_gamma   90.00
#
_symmetry.space_group_name_H-M   'P 1'
#
loop_
_entity.id
_entity.type
_entity.pdbx_description
1 polymer ?
#
loop_
_entity_poly.entity_id
_entity_poly.type
_entity_poly.pdbx_seq_one_letter_code
_entity_poly.pdbx_strand_id
1 'polypeptide(L)'
;MIRQMPVQEENIVAFRLSGKLTHDDYRSFLPQLEHLLLQHKRLSVLLELVDFRGWDLAAAWDDFKLGAAHPDDFERIAIVGQGTLQRWMTSMAKPFTTAQIRFFTSDQPAEAWDWLRQPLVEQARDQADPAPYRTILVGVDFSAHTVRAVRRALQIAGGQGGGVHLVHAVDSQFSYDQAYDPVIPMDIDIERSLVEAAEKRMRGLAGQFGDDILSTSVLVGTPREVIVSQAAALHADLIVLCTHGHRGLARLLGSTANGITHAATCDVLTVRVDVGG
;
A
#
# COMPACT_ATOMS: atom_id res chain seq x y z
N MET A 1 6.23 29.78 24.07
CA MET A 1 5.49 30.72 23.20
C MET A 1 5.45 30.23 21.77
N ILE A 2 4.23 30.14 21.21
CA ILE A 2 3.96 29.80 19.80
C ILE A 2 3.40 31.04 19.11
N ARG A 3 3.93 31.40 17.95
CA ARG A 3 3.42 32.53 17.14
C ARG A 3 3.31 32.13 15.67
N GLN A 4 2.16 32.39 15.06
CA GLN A 4 2.00 32.24 13.62
C GLN A 4 2.81 33.32 12.89
N MET A 5 3.48 32.92 11.82
CA MET A 5 4.21 33.79 10.91
C MET A 5 3.32 34.10 9.70
N PRO A 6 3.41 35.31 9.12
CA PRO A 6 2.69 35.62 7.90
C PRO A 6 3.25 34.80 6.73
N VAL A 7 2.37 34.14 5.99
CA VAL A 7 2.67 33.32 4.81
C VAL A 7 1.73 33.74 3.69
N GLN A 8 2.21 33.76 2.44
CA GLN A 8 1.40 34.18 1.28
C GLN A 8 0.74 32.98 0.58
N GLU A 9 1.31 31.80 0.77
CA GLU A 9 0.91 30.54 0.17
C GLU A 9 -0.31 29.95 0.90
N GLU A 10 -1.38 29.65 0.15
CA GLU A 10 -2.66 29.20 0.71
C GLU A 10 -2.57 27.86 1.47
N ASN A 11 -1.64 26.97 1.09
CA ASN A 11 -1.50 25.63 1.69
C ASN A 11 -0.31 25.50 2.65
N ILE A 12 0.38 26.60 2.98
CA ILE A 12 1.51 26.60 3.90
C ILE A 12 1.20 27.47 5.11
N VAL A 13 1.40 26.94 6.30
CA VAL A 13 1.37 27.70 7.55
C VAL A 13 2.73 27.62 8.23
N ALA A 14 3.15 28.72 8.83
CA ALA A 14 4.43 28.78 9.52
C ALA A 14 4.24 29.25 10.96
N PHE A 15 4.94 28.61 11.89
CA PHE A 15 4.91 28.94 13.30
C PHE A 15 6.32 29.05 13.84
N ARG A 16 6.56 30.09 14.63
CA ARG A 16 7.77 30.26 15.44
C ARG A 16 7.51 29.84 16.87
N LEU A 17 8.32 28.90 17.35
CA LEU A 17 8.26 28.34 18.69
C LEU A 17 9.51 28.77 19.45
N SER A 18 9.31 29.33 20.65
CA SER A 18 10.43 29.76 21.49
C SER A 18 10.23 29.48 22.98
N GLY A 19 11.35 29.35 23.70
CA GLY A 19 11.37 29.06 25.12
C GLY A 19 10.93 27.64 25.46
N LYS A 20 10.38 27.44 26.67
CA LYS A 20 9.75 26.19 27.08
C LYS A 20 8.25 26.28 26.79
N LEU A 21 7.70 25.39 25.98
CA LEU A 21 6.26 25.39 25.70
C LEU A 21 5.48 24.78 26.87
N THR A 22 4.42 25.46 27.29
CA THR A 22 3.55 25.04 28.39
C THR A 22 2.20 24.58 27.86
N HIS A 23 1.37 24.00 28.73
CA HIS A 23 -0.01 23.63 28.39
C HIS A 23 -0.82 24.79 27.79
N ASP A 24 -0.63 26.01 28.32
CA ASP A 24 -1.35 27.20 27.88
C ASP A 24 -0.97 27.65 26.46
N ASP A 25 0.30 27.46 26.08
CA ASP A 25 0.77 27.70 24.71
C ASP A 25 0.01 26.80 23.72
N TYR A 26 -0.19 25.52 24.05
CA TYR A 26 -0.93 24.57 23.20
C TYR A 26 -2.42 24.84 23.15
N ARG A 27 -3.06 25.14 24.29
CA ARG A 27 -4.50 25.46 24.34
C ARG A 27 -4.86 26.63 23.44
N SER A 28 -3.95 27.59 23.28
CA SER A 28 -4.13 28.75 22.42
C SER A 28 -3.84 28.44 20.94
N PHE A 29 -2.93 27.50 20.68
CA PHE A 29 -2.47 27.13 19.34
C PHE A 29 -3.39 26.13 18.64
N LEU A 30 -3.88 25.10 19.35
CA LEU A 30 -4.63 23.98 18.75
C LEU A 30 -5.90 24.43 18.00
N PRO A 31 -6.76 25.32 18.54
CA PRO A 31 -7.95 25.75 17.80
C PRO A 31 -7.62 26.50 16.49
N GLN A 32 -6.48 27.19 16.46
CA GLN A 32 -6.02 27.89 15.25
C GLN A 32 -5.55 26.88 14.19
N LEU A 33 -4.80 25.86 14.61
CA LEU A 33 -4.38 24.79 13.72
C LEU A 33 -5.57 24.00 13.17
N GLU A 34 -6.54 23.63 14.02
CA GLU A 34 -7.76 22.92 13.61
C GLU A 34 -8.58 23.71 12.59
N HIS A 35 -8.71 25.03 12.77
CA HIS A 35 -9.41 25.89 11.82
C HIS A 35 -8.73 25.89 10.44
N LEU A 36 -7.39 25.91 10.41
CA LEU A 36 -6.61 25.85 9.18
C LEU A 36 -6.74 24.48 8.50
N LEU A 37 -6.76 23.39 9.27
CA LEU A 37 -6.97 22.04 8.75
C LEU A 37 -8.37 21.86 8.13
N LEU A 38 -9.41 22.48 8.69
CA LEU A 38 -10.76 22.42 8.13
C LEU A 38 -10.90 23.20 6.81
N GLN A 39 -10.05 24.20 6.57
CA GLN A 39 -10.07 25.03 5.36
C GLN A 39 -9.30 24.42 4.20
N HIS A 40 -8.30 23.57 4.48
CA HIS A 40 -7.40 23.02 3.47
C HIS A 40 -7.39 21.49 3.53
N LYS A 41 -7.60 20.84 2.38
CA LYS A 41 -7.58 19.37 2.29
C LYS A 41 -6.27 18.74 2.76
N ARG A 42 -5.15 19.45 2.59
CA ARG A 42 -3.81 19.07 3.05
C ARG A 42 -3.00 20.33 3.34
N LEU A 43 -2.27 20.34 4.44
CA LEU A 43 -1.53 21.50 4.91
C LEU A 43 -0.04 21.18 5.08
N SER A 44 0.81 22.08 4.57
CA SER A 44 2.25 22.08 4.81
C SER A 44 2.58 23.01 5.97
N VAL A 45 3.42 22.57 6.90
CA VAL A 45 3.70 23.29 8.15
C VAL A 45 5.20 23.55 8.30
N LEU A 46 5.57 24.81 8.52
CA LEU A 46 6.91 25.19 8.98
C LEU A 46 6.90 25.42 10.49
N LEU A 47 7.82 24.79 11.20
CA LEU A 47 8.08 25.03 12.62
C LEU A 47 9.49 25.62 12.76
N GLU A 48 9.60 26.90 13.10
CA GLU A 48 10.86 27.56 13.37
C GLU A 48 11.13 27.58 14.88
N LEU A 49 12.16 26.89 15.32
CA LEU A 49 12.56 26.77 16.73
C LEU A 49 13.66 27.78 17.06
N VAL A 50 13.36 28.75 17.92
CA VAL A 50 14.29 29.81 18.34
C VAL A 50 14.43 29.77 19.86
N ASP A 51 15.64 29.57 20.38
CA ASP A 51 15.90 29.41 21.83
C ASP A 51 14.95 28.41 22.51
N PHE A 52 14.64 27.32 21.79
CA PHE A 52 13.68 26.32 22.21
C PHE A 52 14.28 25.44 23.31
N ARG A 53 13.60 25.37 24.45
CA ARG A 53 14.07 24.69 25.67
C ARG A 53 13.24 23.45 26.02
N GLY A 54 12.39 22.99 25.11
CA GLY A 54 11.51 21.83 25.30
C GLY A 54 10.07 22.22 25.66
N TRP A 55 9.31 21.26 26.14
CA TRP A 55 7.89 21.42 26.53
C TRP A 55 7.57 20.61 27.78
N ASP A 56 6.39 20.84 28.35
CA ASP A 56 5.79 19.98 29.37
C ASP A 56 4.62 19.20 28.74
N LEU A 57 4.78 17.90 28.52
CA LEU A 57 3.99 17.21 27.48
C LEU A 57 3.70 15.76 27.88
N ALA A 58 2.52 15.55 28.47
CA ALA A 58 1.93 14.23 28.63
C ALA A 58 0.42 14.28 28.37
N ALA A 59 -0.33 15.10 29.10
CA ALA A 59 -1.80 15.04 29.05
C ALA A 59 -2.44 15.71 27.82
N ALA A 60 -1.97 16.90 27.43
CA ALA A 60 -2.63 17.71 26.40
C ALA A 60 -2.57 17.12 24.97
N TRP A 61 -1.57 16.27 24.72
CA TRP A 61 -1.29 15.73 23.41
C TRP A 61 -2.08 14.46 23.11
N ASP A 62 -2.46 13.72 24.15
CA ASP A 62 -3.27 12.51 24.00
C ASP A 62 -4.74 12.85 23.70
N ASP A 63 -5.26 13.96 24.24
CA ASP A 63 -6.60 14.46 23.92
C ASP A 63 -6.72 14.92 22.45
N PHE A 64 -5.68 15.57 21.91
CA PHE A 64 -5.63 15.96 20.49
C PHE A 64 -5.66 14.76 19.54
N LYS A 65 -4.90 13.69 19.86
CA LYS A 65 -4.87 12.44 19.06
C LYS A 65 -6.23 11.75 18.97
N LEU A 66 -7.13 11.98 19.93
CA LEU A 66 -8.43 11.32 20.01
C LEU A 66 -9.55 12.07 19.27
N GLY A 67 -9.34 13.34 18.90
CA GLY A 67 -10.45 14.23 18.51
C GLY A 67 -10.38 14.90 17.14
N ALA A 68 -9.22 15.28 16.62
CA ALA A 68 -9.19 16.35 15.60
C ALA A 68 -8.24 16.19 14.40
N ALA A 69 -7.27 15.27 14.42
CA ALA A 69 -6.34 15.10 13.30
C ALA A 69 -6.55 13.74 12.61
N HIS A 70 -6.91 13.78 11.33
CA HIS A 70 -6.78 12.61 10.47
C HIS A 70 -5.31 12.45 10.07
N PRO A 71 -4.82 11.21 9.93
CA PRO A 71 -3.42 10.97 9.56
C PRO A 71 -2.98 11.69 8.28
N ASP A 72 -3.90 11.99 7.37
CA ASP A 72 -3.67 12.52 6.02
C ASP A 72 -3.79 14.05 5.89
N ASP A 73 -4.10 14.76 6.99
CA ASP A 73 -4.34 16.22 6.99
C ASP A 73 -3.06 17.04 6.74
N PHE A 74 -1.89 16.44 6.98
CA PHE A 74 -0.60 17.09 6.84
C PHE A 74 0.18 16.54 5.64
N GLU A 75 0.70 17.44 4.82
CA GLU A 75 1.49 17.10 3.63
C GLU A 75 2.98 17.00 3.97
N ARG A 76 3.53 18.08 4.51
CA ARG A 76 4.93 18.20 4.93
C ARG A 76 5.04 18.99 6.22
N ILE A 77 5.97 18.60 7.06
CA ILE A 77 6.34 19.35 8.27
C ILE A 77 7.84 19.64 8.20
N ALA A 78 8.20 20.87 7.90
CA ALA A 78 9.58 21.33 7.95
C ALA A 78 9.86 21.90 9.33
N ILE A 79 10.97 21.51 9.94
CA ILE A 79 11.37 22.01 11.24
C ILE A 79 12.75 22.64 11.14
N VAL A 80 12.84 23.93 11.40
CA VAL A 80 14.08 24.72 11.34
C VAL A 80 14.56 24.98 12.76
N GLY A 81 15.76 24.55 13.13
CA GLY A 81 16.25 24.78 14.49
C GLY A 81 17.70 24.33 14.72
N GLN A 82 18.18 24.50 15.95
CA GLN A 82 19.45 23.91 16.41
C GLN A 82 19.19 22.57 17.12
N GLY A 83 20.19 21.68 17.15
CA GLY A 83 20.05 20.26 17.49
C GLY A 83 19.34 19.90 18.81
N THR A 84 19.02 18.61 18.92
CA THR A 84 18.27 17.84 19.97
C THR A 84 16.84 17.42 19.56
N LEU A 85 16.24 18.04 18.55
CA LEU A 85 14.89 17.70 18.09
C LEU A 85 14.76 16.29 17.45
N GLN A 86 15.80 15.78 16.80
CA GLN A 86 15.81 14.44 16.20
C GLN A 86 15.46 13.33 17.21
N ARG A 87 15.90 13.45 18.47
CA ARG A 87 15.60 12.49 19.54
C ARG A 87 14.15 12.56 20.00
N TRP A 88 13.49 13.70 19.80
CA TRP A 88 12.09 13.86 20.15
C TRP A 88 11.16 13.28 19.08
N MET A 89 11.55 13.37 17.81
CA MET A 89 10.80 12.77 16.70
C MET A 89 10.64 11.25 16.85
N THR A 90 11.66 10.55 17.34
CA THR A 90 11.58 9.09 17.63
C THR A 90 10.54 8.72 18.69
N SER A 91 10.21 9.65 19.61
CA SER A 91 9.18 9.45 20.63
C SER A 91 7.77 9.85 20.15
N MET A 92 7.69 10.73 19.16
CA MET A 92 6.43 11.23 18.59
C MET A 92 5.94 10.45 17.37
N ALA A 93 6.84 9.87 16.56
CA ALA A 93 6.54 9.24 15.27
C ALA A 93 5.71 7.93 15.32
N LYS A 94 4.97 7.66 16.40
CA LYS A 94 4.09 6.51 16.55
C LYS A 94 2.70 7.02 16.97
N PRO A 95 1.59 6.93 16.20
CA PRO A 95 1.33 6.64 14.78
C PRO A 95 0.31 7.63 14.18
N PHE A 96 0.55 8.95 14.23
CA PHE A 96 -0.54 9.95 14.10
C PHE A 96 -0.52 10.82 12.84
N THR A 97 0.50 10.71 11.98
CA THR A 97 0.56 11.49 10.73
C THR A 97 1.30 10.73 9.62
N THR A 98 0.79 10.84 8.39
CA THR A 98 1.43 10.34 7.15
C THR A 98 2.32 11.41 6.50
N ALA A 99 2.45 12.59 7.10
CA ALA A 99 3.26 13.69 6.59
C ALA A 99 4.74 13.35 6.52
N GLN A 100 5.41 13.86 5.49
CA GLN A 100 6.87 13.85 5.46
C GLN A 100 7.39 14.89 6.46
N ILE A 101 8.30 14.50 7.34
CA ILE A 101 8.90 15.41 8.32
C ILE A 101 10.38 15.56 7.98
N ARG A 102 10.85 16.81 7.83
CA ARG A 102 12.26 17.09 7.57
C ARG A 102 12.78 18.17 8.49
N PHE A 103 14.00 17.95 8.98
CA PHE A 103 14.72 18.93 9.80
C PHE A 103 15.72 19.70 8.94
N PHE A 104 15.78 20.99 9.20
CA PHE A 104 16.71 21.93 8.61
C PHE A 104 17.42 22.67 9.74
N THR A 105 18.70 22.93 9.56
CA THR A 105 19.47 23.71 10.52
C THR A 105 19.09 25.19 10.44
N SER A 106 19.25 25.92 11.54
CA SER A 106 18.86 27.34 11.63
C SER A 106 19.57 28.27 10.62
N ASP A 107 20.68 27.82 10.02
CA ASP A 107 21.43 28.52 8.98
C ASP A 107 20.90 28.25 7.56
N GLN A 108 19.97 27.31 7.40
CA GLN A 108 19.37 26.92 6.11
C GLN A 108 17.83 27.08 6.07
N PRO A 109 17.23 28.20 6.52
CA PRO A 109 15.78 28.37 6.50
C PRO A 109 15.22 28.41 5.06
N ALA A 110 16.00 28.89 4.09
CA ALA A 110 15.59 28.94 2.69
C ALA A 110 15.31 27.54 2.11
N GLU A 111 16.15 26.55 2.44
CA GLU A 111 15.95 25.16 1.99
C GLU A 111 14.68 24.54 2.56
N ALA A 112 14.30 24.91 3.79
CA ALA A 112 13.06 24.47 4.41
C ALA A 112 11.84 25.00 3.66
N TRP A 113 11.87 26.30 3.31
CA TRP A 113 10.82 26.92 2.52
C TRP A 113 10.73 26.36 1.11
N ASP A 114 11.87 26.16 0.44
CA ASP A 114 11.91 25.57 -0.89
C ASP A 114 11.35 24.14 -0.87
N TRP A 115 11.66 23.37 0.16
CA TRP A 115 11.12 22.02 0.34
C TRP A 115 9.62 22.01 0.67
N LEU A 116 9.08 23.00 1.38
CA LEU A 116 7.63 23.11 1.58
C LEU A 116 6.88 23.56 0.31
N ARG A 117 7.52 24.41 -0.52
CA ARG A 117 6.94 24.94 -1.76
C ARG A 117 7.08 24.03 -2.95
N GLN A 118 8.04 23.10 -2.91
CA GLN A 118 8.11 22.05 -3.92
C GLN A 118 6.71 21.43 -4.01
N PRO A 119 6.13 21.29 -5.21
CA PRO A 119 4.98 20.41 -5.33
C PRO A 119 5.37 19.09 -4.66
N LEU A 120 4.43 18.42 -3.99
CA LEU A 120 4.58 16.98 -3.81
C LEU A 120 4.77 16.42 -5.21
N VAL A 121 6.02 16.27 -5.63
CA VAL A 121 6.31 15.31 -6.66
C VAL A 121 5.82 14.03 -6.01
N GLU A 122 4.80 13.42 -6.61
CA GLU A 122 4.25 12.10 -6.28
C GLU A 122 5.34 11.03 -6.44
N GLN A 123 6.58 11.24 -5.99
CA GLN A 123 7.71 10.35 -6.14
C GLN A 123 7.68 9.13 -5.22
N ALA A 124 6.52 8.84 -4.63
CA ALA A 124 6.19 7.50 -4.10
C ALA A 124 4.75 7.05 -4.45
N ARG A 125 4.01 7.77 -5.32
CA ARG A 125 2.72 7.32 -5.88
C ARG A 125 2.69 7.28 -7.42
N ASP A 126 3.54 8.04 -8.11
CA ASP A 126 3.63 8.19 -9.57
C ASP A 126 5.04 7.94 -10.14
N GLN A 127 5.90 7.15 -9.47
CA GLN A 127 7.10 6.61 -10.15
C GLN A 127 6.82 5.38 -11.01
N ALA A 128 5.55 5.02 -11.15
CA ALA A 128 4.95 4.57 -12.39
C ALA A 128 3.44 4.80 -12.21
N ASP A 129 2.83 5.72 -12.95
CA ASP A 129 1.61 5.26 -13.59
C ASP A 129 2.16 4.49 -14.80
N PRO A 130 2.35 3.15 -14.70
CA PRO A 130 2.66 2.40 -15.90
C PRO A 130 1.54 2.74 -16.88
N ALA A 131 1.85 2.76 -18.19
CA ALA A 131 0.79 2.72 -19.18
C ALA A 131 -0.27 1.69 -18.70
N PRO A 132 -1.58 2.01 -18.79
CA PRO A 132 -2.62 1.22 -18.13
C PRO A 132 -2.38 -0.25 -18.40
N TYR A 133 -2.37 -1.08 -17.34
CA TYR A 133 -2.04 -2.50 -17.45
C TYR A 133 -2.88 -3.14 -18.56
N ARG A 134 -2.19 -3.60 -19.60
CA ARG A 134 -2.79 -4.11 -20.83
C ARG A 134 -3.00 -5.60 -20.76
N THR A 135 -2.23 -6.32 -19.97
CA THR A 135 -2.31 -7.78 -19.89
C THR A 135 -2.19 -8.21 -18.44
N ILE A 136 -3.35 -8.43 -17.83
CA ILE A 136 -3.46 -8.75 -16.42
C ILE A 136 -3.72 -10.25 -16.27
N LEU A 137 -2.87 -10.93 -15.50
CA LEU A 137 -3.04 -12.34 -15.16
C LEU A 137 -3.57 -12.48 -13.73
N VAL A 138 -4.71 -13.12 -13.55
CA VAL A 138 -5.30 -13.39 -12.23
C VAL A 138 -5.08 -14.84 -11.85
N GLY A 139 -4.40 -15.07 -10.73
CA GLY A 139 -4.27 -16.40 -10.13
C GLY A 139 -5.56 -16.80 -9.41
N VAL A 140 -6.14 -17.92 -9.83
CA VAL A 140 -7.41 -18.45 -9.32
C VAL A 140 -7.14 -19.63 -8.40
N ASP A 141 -7.68 -19.59 -7.19
CA ASP A 141 -7.65 -20.69 -6.22
C ASP A 141 -9.05 -21.28 -5.94
N PHE A 142 -10.05 -20.77 -6.65
CA PHE A 142 -11.47 -21.06 -6.48
C PHE A 142 -12.01 -20.86 -5.05
N SER A 143 -11.34 -20.06 -4.23
CA SER A 143 -11.93 -19.54 -2.99
C SER A 143 -13.00 -18.50 -3.31
N ALA A 144 -13.90 -18.24 -2.36
CA ALA A 144 -14.89 -17.17 -2.47
C ALA A 144 -14.25 -15.79 -2.74
N HIS A 145 -12.98 -15.64 -2.39
CA HIS A 145 -12.23 -14.40 -2.54
C HIS A 145 -11.72 -14.15 -3.96
N THR A 146 -11.58 -15.18 -4.79
CA THR A 146 -11.13 -15.03 -6.19
C THR A 146 -12.02 -14.02 -6.94
N VAL A 147 -13.33 -14.01 -6.71
CA VAL A 147 -14.26 -13.06 -7.35
C VAL A 147 -13.85 -11.60 -7.11
N ARG A 148 -13.35 -11.28 -5.90
CA ARG A 148 -12.88 -9.94 -5.57
C ARG A 148 -11.59 -9.59 -6.32
N ALA A 149 -10.67 -10.55 -6.47
CA ALA A 149 -9.45 -10.38 -7.25
C ALA A 149 -9.77 -10.12 -8.73
N VAL A 150 -10.68 -10.89 -9.32
CA VAL A 150 -11.10 -10.70 -10.72
C VAL A 150 -11.76 -9.34 -10.92
N ARG A 151 -12.69 -8.93 -10.05
CA ARG A 151 -13.30 -7.58 -10.12
C ARG A 151 -12.27 -6.47 -10.04
N ARG A 152 -11.27 -6.63 -9.18
CA ARG A 152 -10.20 -5.64 -9.02
C ARG A 152 -9.33 -5.57 -10.28
N ALA A 153 -8.99 -6.71 -10.88
CA ALA A 153 -8.26 -6.77 -12.14
C ALA A 153 -9.04 -6.06 -13.26
N LEU A 154 -10.34 -6.32 -13.40
CA LEU A 154 -11.21 -5.68 -14.38
C LEU A 154 -11.28 -4.15 -14.22
N GLN A 155 -11.38 -3.66 -12.97
CA GLN A 155 -11.33 -2.23 -12.69
C GLN A 155 -9.99 -1.60 -13.10
N ILE A 156 -8.88 -2.34 -12.96
CA ILE A 156 -7.53 -1.87 -13.31
C ILE A 156 -7.31 -1.92 -14.82
N ALA A 157 -7.81 -2.94 -15.52
CA ALA A 157 -7.77 -3.04 -16.97
C ALA A 157 -8.49 -1.86 -17.67
N GLY A 158 -9.37 -1.16 -16.94
CA GLY A 158 -9.71 0.22 -17.21
C GLY A 158 -10.36 0.48 -18.56
N GLY A 159 -11.33 -0.34 -19.01
CA GLY A 159 -12.25 -0.07 -20.12
C GLY A 159 -11.66 0.25 -21.51
N GLN A 160 -10.33 0.37 -21.65
CA GLN A 160 -9.63 0.87 -22.83
C GLN A 160 -8.77 -0.22 -23.50
N GLY A 161 -9.21 -1.49 -23.41
CA GLY A 161 -8.58 -2.60 -24.12
C GLY A 161 -7.49 -3.35 -23.35
N GLY A 162 -7.41 -3.17 -22.03
CA GLY A 162 -6.65 -4.07 -21.15
C GLY A 162 -7.34 -5.43 -21.03
N GLY A 163 -6.58 -6.51 -21.21
CA GLY A 163 -7.05 -7.88 -21.22
C GLY A 163 -6.85 -8.60 -19.90
N VAL A 164 -7.91 -9.22 -19.36
CA VAL A 164 -7.83 -10.05 -18.16
C VAL A 164 -7.79 -11.53 -18.55
N HIS A 165 -6.75 -12.22 -18.09
CA HIS A 165 -6.56 -13.66 -18.23
C HIS A 165 -6.67 -14.33 -16.86
N LEU A 166 -7.34 -15.49 -16.80
CA LEU A 166 -7.43 -16.28 -15.58
C LEU A 166 -6.55 -17.51 -15.68
N VAL A 167 -5.78 -17.82 -14.64
CA VAL A 167 -4.98 -19.05 -14.56
C VAL A 167 -5.23 -19.79 -13.26
N HIS A 168 -5.35 -21.11 -13.35
CA HIS A 168 -5.37 -22.01 -12.21
C HIS A 168 -4.30 -23.09 -12.37
N ALA A 169 -3.61 -23.40 -11.28
CA ALA A 169 -2.65 -24.49 -11.22
C ALA A 169 -3.27 -25.70 -10.53
N VAL A 170 -3.24 -26.85 -11.21
CA VAL A 170 -3.54 -28.15 -10.62
C VAL A 170 -2.23 -28.71 -10.07
N ASP A 171 -2.11 -28.72 -8.74
CA ASP A 171 -0.93 -29.22 -8.05
C ASP A 171 -0.83 -30.75 -8.24
N SER A 172 0.01 -31.16 -9.19
CA SER A 172 0.44 -32.54 -9.36
C SER A 172 1.67 -32.72 -8.49
N GLN A 173 1.44 -33.08 -7.24
CA GLN A 173 2.54 -33.44 -6.35
C GLN A 173 3.17 -34.73 -6.90
N PHE A 174 4.41 -34.62 -7.39
CA PHE A 174 5.23 -35.81 -7.57
C PHE A 174 5.28 -36.55 -6.25
N SER A 175 4.83 -37.80 -6.26
CA SER A 175 5.07 -38.70 -5.15
C SER A 175 6.51 -39.18 -5.30
N TYR A 176 7.31 -39.05 -4.25
CA TYR A 176 8.61 -39.72 -4.20
C TYR A 176 8.41 -41.03 -3.44
N ASP A 177 9.01 -42.13 -3.89
CA ASP A 177 9.05 -43.34 -3.08
C ASP A 177 10.03 -43.15 -1.91
N GLN A 178 10.19 -44.20 -1.10
CA GLN A 178 11.14 -44.16 0.02
C GLN A 178 12.62 -44.06 -0.42
N ALA A 179 12.91 -44.21 -1.72
CA ALA A 179 14.24 -44.07 -2.31
C ALA A 179 14.47 -42.71 -2.97
N TYR A 180 13.53 -41.76 -2.87
CA TYR A 180 13.58 -40.45 -3.54
C TYR A 180 13.60 -40.53 -5.08
N ASP A 181 13.25 -41.68 -5.66
CA ASP A 181 13.03 -41.76 -7.09
C ASP A 181 11.70 -41.05 -7.42
N PRO A 182 11.64 -40.23 -8.48
CA PRO A 182 10.40 -39.60 -8.91
C PRO A 182 9.43 -40.70 -9.36
N VAL A 183 8.41 -40.95 -8.55
CA VAL A 183 7.31 -41.84 -8.92
C VAL A 183 6.38 -41.03 -9.80
N ILE A 184 6.22 -41.47 -11.05
CA ILE A 184 5.17 -40.97 -11.94
C ILE A 184 3.85 -41.04 -11.14
N PRO A 185 3.06 -39.95 -11.03
CA PRO A 185 1.83 -39.97 -10.25
C PRO A 185 0.96 -41.18 -10.64
N MET A 186 0.50 -41.91 -9.62
CA MET A 186 -0.52 -42.95 -9.73
C MET A 186 -1.77 -42.35 -10.42
N ASP A 187 -2.13 -42.91 -11.58
CA ASP A 187 -3.27 -42.57 -12.45
C ASP A 187 -3.28 -41.21 -13.16
N ILE A 188 -2.83 -41.21 -14.42
CA ILE A 188 -3.10 -40.18 -15.45
C ILE A 188 -4.61 -39.82 -15.49
N ASP A 189 -5.48 -40.79 -15.21
CA ASP A 189 -6.92 -40.60 -15.16
C ASP A 189 -7.38 -39.66 -14.02
N ILE A 190 -6.70 -39.68 -12.87
CA ILE A 190 -7.01 -38.79 -11.75
C ILE A 190 -6.58 -37.36 -12.09
N GLU A 191 -5.36 -37.16 -12.61
CA GLU A 191 -4.89 -35.83 -13.01
C GLU A 191 -5.81 -35.22 -14.08
N ARG A 192 -6.15 -36.00 -15.11
CA ARG A 192 -7.13 -35.60 -16.14
C ARG A 192 -8.47 -35.21 -15.51
N SER A 193 -9.00 -36.02 -14.60
CA SER A 193 -10.26 -35.72 -13.90
C SER A 193 -10.18 -34.42 -13.08
N LEU A 194 -9.04 -34.15 -12.44
CA LEU A 194 -8.81 -32.90 -11.68
C LEU A 194 -8.75 -31.69 -12.61
N VAL A 195 -8.05 -31.80 -13.74
CA VAL A 195 -7.98 -30.76 -14.76
C VAL A 195 -9.38 -30.48 -15.33
N GLU A 196 -10.12 -31.51 -15.74
CA GLU A 196 -11.49 -31.38 -16.26
C GLU A 196 -12.43 -30.71 -15.25
N ALA A 197 -12.33 -31.09 -13.97
CA ALA A 197 -13.11 -30.47 -12.89
C ALA A 197 -12.73 -29.00 -12.67
N ALA A 198 -11.43 -28.67 -12.69
CA ALA A 198 -10.94 -27.31 -12.57
C ALA A 198 -11.36 -26.46 -13.78
N GLU A 199 -11.29 -26.97 -15.00
CA GLU A 199 -11.77 -26.29 -16.20
C GLU A 199 -13.27 -25.99 -16.13
N LYS A 200 -14.09 -26.95 -15.65
CA LYS A 200 -15.53 -26.72 -15.45
C LYS A 200 -15.79 -25.59 -14.46
N ARG A 201 -15.05 -25.54 -13.35
CA ARG A 201 -15.13 -24.45 -12.35
C ARG A 201 -14.66 -23.13 -12.93
N MET A 202 -13.58 -23.15 -13.71
CA MET A 202 -13.03 -21.96 -14.37
C MET A 202 -14.03 -21.36 -15.36
N ARG A 203 -14.68 -22.19 -16.18
CA ARG A 203 -15.77 -21.73 -17.07
C ARG A 203 -16.92 -21.09 -16.30
N GLY A 204 -17.33 -21.69 -15.18
CA GLY A 204 -18.37 -21.13 -14.31
C GLY A 204 -17.97 -19.81 -13.64
N LEU A 205 -16.68 -19.64 -13.30
CA LEU A 205 -16.15 -18.38 -12.76
C LEU A 205 -16.09 -17.30 -13.85
N ALA A 206 -15.49 -17.59 -15.00
CA ALA A 206 -15.37 -16.65 -16.12
C ALA A 206 -16.75 -16.20 -16.63
N GLY A 207 -17.73 -17.11 -16.68
CA GLY A 207 -19.11 -16.78 -17.06
C GLY A 207 -19.81 -15.75 -16.17
N GLN A 208 -19.33 -15.48 -14.95
CA GLN A 208 -19.85 -14.40 -14.10
C GLN A 208 -19.42 -13.00 -14.56
N PHE A 209 -18.40 -12.93 -15.44
CA PHE A 209 -17.78 -11.70 -15.92
C PHE A 209 -17.94 -11.52 -17.45
N GLY A 210 -18.45 -12.51 -18.16
CA GLY A 210 -18.74 -12.41 -19.60
C GLY A 210 -17.49 -12.22 -20.45
N ASP A 211 -17.60 -11.38 -21.49
CA ASP A 211 -16.56 -11.14 -22.49
C ASP A 211 -15.40 -10.28 -21.96
N ASP A 212 -15.48 -9.79 -20.72
CA ASP A 212 -14.41 -9.04 -20.08
C ASP A 212 -13.18 -9.93 -19.74
N ILE A 213 -13.34 -11.26 -19.79
CA ILE A 213 -12.26 -12.24 -19.61
C ILE A 213 -11.78 -12.72 -20.98
N LEU A 214 -10.52 -12.41 -21.33
CA LEU A 214 -9.96 -12.75 -22.64
C LEU A 214 -9.61 -14.23 -22.78
N SER A 215 -9.09 -14.85 -21.73
CA SER A 215 -8.80 -16.28 -21.75
C SER A 215 -8.78 -16.88 -20.35
N THR A 216 -8.94 -18.20 -20.32
CA THR A 216 -8.80 -19.01 -19.11
C THR A 216 -7.84 -20.15 -19.37
N SER A 217 -6.94 -20.43 -18.43
CA SER A 217 -5.98 -21.53 -18.51
C SER A 217 -6.00 -22.35 -17.23
N VAL A 218 -6.02 -23.67 -17.37
CA VAL A 218 -5.82 -24.64 -16.29
C VAL A 218 -4.58 -25.44 -16.64
N LEU A 219 -3.54 -25.33 -15.82
CA LEU A 219 -2.23 -25.92 -16.11
C LEU A 219 -1.80 -26.81 -14.94
N VAL A 220 -1.11 -27.90 -15.25
CA VAL A 220 -0.57 -28.82 -14.25
C VAL A 220 0.79 -28.31 -13.77
N GLY A 221 1.01 -28.32 -12.46
CA GLY A 221 2.27 -27.93 -11.82
C GLY A 221 2.05 -27.14 -10.55
N THR A 222 3.15 -26.68 -9.94
CA THR A 222 3.04 -25.88 -8.71
C THR A 222 2.45 -24.49 -9.03
N PRO A 223 1.63 -23.90 -8.15
CA PRO A 223 1.05 -22.58 -8.39
C PRO A 223 2.05 -21.49 -8.72
N ARG A 224 3.23 -21.51 -8.07
CA ARG A 224 4.29 -20.52 -8.31
C ARG A 224 4.82 -20.63 -9.74
N GLU A 225 5.18 -21.84 -10.17
CA GLU A 225 5.75 -22.06 -11.51
C GLU A 225 4.74 -21.77 -12.61
N VAL A 226 3.52 -22.29 -12.45
CA VAL A 226 2.42 -22.07 -13.41
C VAL A 226 2.12 -20.58 -13.58
N ILE A 227 1.97 -19.84 -12.48
CA ILE A 227 1.59 -18.42 -12.57
C ILE A 227 2.73 -17.58 -13.15
N VAL A 228 3.97 -17.80 -12.73
CA VAL A 228 5.13 -17.03 -13.22
C VAL A 228 5.41 -17.34 -14.69
N SER A 229 5.36 -18.61 -15.09
CA SER A 229 5.57 -19.00 -16.50
C SER A 229 4.46 -18.49 -17.41
N GLN A 230 3.20 -18.56 -16.97
CA GLN A 230 2.08 -18.04 -17.73
C GLN A 230 2.11 -16.51 -17.85
N ALA A 231 2.53 -15.80 -16.79
CA ALA A 231 2.72 -14.35 -16.84
C ALA A 231 3.77 -13.98 -17.88
N ALA A 232 4.91 -14.70 -17.91
CA ALA A 232 5.95 -14.49 -18.91
C ALA A 232 5.47 -14.80 -20.33
N ALA A 233 4.74 -15.91 -20.54
CA ALA A 233 4.23 -16.33 -21.84
C ALA A 233 3.21 -15.35 -22.44
N LEU A 234 2.41 -14.71 -21.58
CA LEU A 234 1.43 -13.69 -21.99
C LEU A 234 2.04 -12.28 -22.08
N HIS A 235 3.29 -12.09 -21.66
CA HIS A 235 3.87 -10.77 -21.42
C HIS A 235 2.99 -9.92 -20.48
N ALA A 236 2.45 -10.56 -19.43
CA ALA A 236 1.60 -9.90 -18.47
C ALA A 236 2.37 -8.78 -17.75
N ASP A 237 1.76 -7.60 -17.68
CA ASP A 237 2.31 -6.44 -16.98
C ASP A 237 1.81 -6.36 -15.53
N LEU A 238 0.77 -7.12 -15.17
CA LEU A 238 0.29 -7.28 -13.79
C LEU A 238 -0.13 -8.71 -13.48
N ILE A 239 0.31 -9.23 -12.33
CA ILE A 239 -0.25 -10.43 -11.70
C ILE A 239 -1.13 -10.01 -10.53
N VAL A 240 -2.37 -10.52 -10.48
CA VAL A 240 -3.32 -10.28 -9.38
C VAL A 240 -3.57 -11.58 -8.62
N LEU A 241 -3.36 -11.56 -7.30
CA LEU A 241 -3.56 -12.68 -6.39
C LEU A 241 -4.40 -12.27 -5.18
N CYS A 242 -5.07 -13.21 -4.54
CA CYS A 242 -5.56 -12.99 -3.17
C CYS A 242 -4.40 -13.05 -2.17
N THR A 243 -4.45 -12.26 -1.08
CA THR A 243 -3.44 -12.35 -0.02
C THR A 243 -3.41 -13.74 0.62
N HIS A 244 -4.56 -14.42 0.64
CA HIS A 244 -4.74 -15.77 1.14
C HIS A 244 -5.77 -16.53 0.32
N GLY A 245 -5.62 -17.86 0.30
CA GLY A 245 -6.65 -18.78 -0.16
C GLY A 245 -7.33 -19.53 0.98
N HIS A 246 -7.67 -20.80 0.74
CA HIS A 246 -8.45 -21.63 1.68
C HIS A 246 -7.82 -21.90 3.07
N ARG A 247 -6.54 -21.58 3.29
CA ARG A 247 -5.77 -21.98 4.49
C ARG A 247 -5.01 -20.84 5.20
N GLY A 248 -5.25 -19.58 4.85
CA GLY A 248 -4.40 -18.46 5.27
C GLY A 248 -4.68 -17.88 6.67
N LEU A 249 -3.63 -17.41 7.35
CA LEU A 249 -3.72 -16.63 8.59
C LEU A 249 -4.01 -15.16 8.24
N ALA A 250 -5.10 -14.58 8.73
CA ALA A 250 -5.64 -13.25 8.38
C ALA A 250 -4.66 -12.06 8.29
N ARG A 251 -3.43 -12.18 8.82
CA ARG A 251 -2.45 -11.09 8.97
C ARG A 251 -1.17 -11.24 8.16
N LEU A 252 -0.95 -12.35 7.43
CA LEU A 252 0.29 -12.57 6.68
C LEU A 252 0.02 -12.55 5.16
N LEU A 253 1.03 -12.87 4.34
CA LEU A 253 0.84 -13.20 2.93
C LEU A 253 0.94 -14.72 2.82
N GLY A 254 0.01 -15.35 2.07
CA GLY A 254 0.10 -16.76 1.78
C GLY A 254 1.41 -17.13 1.10
N SER A 255 1.93 -18.33 1.36
CA SER A 255 3.23 -18.79 0.83
C SER A 255 3.33 -18.69 -0.69
N THR A 256 2.25 -19.03 -1.40
CA THR A 256 2.16 -18.89 -2.87
C THR A 256 2.27 -17.44 -3.30
N ALA A 257 1.47 -16.54 -2.72
CA ALA A 257 1.51 -15.11 -3.06
C ALA A 257 2.90 -14.52 -2.78
N ASN A 258 3.47 -14.82 -1.61
CA ASN A 258 4.82 -14.39 -1.25
C ASN A 258 5.88 -14.93 -2.23
N GLY A 259 5.80 -16.22 -2.60
CA GLY A 259 6.73 -16.86 -3.53
C GLY A 259 6.64 -16.32 -4.96
N ILE A 260 5.45 -15.85 -5.38
CA ILE A 260 5.25 -15.20 -6.68
C ILE A 260 5.76 -13.76 -6.65
N THR A 261 5.50 -12.98 -5.59
CA THR A 261 6.02 -11.61 -5.45
C THR A 261 7.55 -11.55 -5.59
N HIS A 262 8.28 -12.57 -5.13
CA HIS A 262 9.74 -12.62 -5.26
C HIS A 262 10.23 -13.14 -6.63
N ALA A 263 9.37 -13.76 -7.43
CA ALA A 263 9.75 -14.44 -8.67
C ALA A 263 9.20 -13.76 -9.94
N ALA A 264 8.15 -12.94 -9.80
CA ALA A 264 7.54 -12.23 -10.91
C ALA A 264 8.50 -11.19 -11.50
N THR A 265 8.45 -11.05 -12.82
CA THR A 265 9.18 -10.02 -13.58
C THR A 265 8.33 -8.78 -13.86
N CYS A 266 7.07 -8.79 -13.45
CA CYS A 266 6.10 -7.71 -13.59
C CYS A 266 5.47 -7.38 -12.24
N ASP A 267 4.62 -6.35 -12.22
CA ASP A 267 3.98 -5.91 -10.98
C ASP A 267 3.07 -6.99 -10.41
N VAL A 268 2.99 -7.04 -9.08
CA VAL A 268 2.16 -8.01 -8.35
C VAL A 268 1.22 -7.27 -7.41
N LEU A 269 -0.08 -7.38 -7.66
CA LEU A 269 -1.12 -6.87 -6.79
C LEU A 269 -1.70 -8.00 -5.94
N THR A 270 -1.63 -7.84 -4.62
CA THR A 270 -2.32 -8.73 -3.69
C THR A 270 -3.60 -8.09 -3.15
N VAL A 271 -4.73 -8.78 -3.34
CA VAL A 271 -6.05 -8.31 -2.94
C VAL A 271 -6.35 -8.85 -1.56
N ARG A 272 -6.45 -7.93 -0.59
CA ARG A 272 -6.80 -8.29 0.79
C ARG A 272 -8.22 -8.85 0.84
N VAL A 273 -8.34 -9.97 1.51
CA VAL A 273 -9.60 -10.63 1.80
C VAL A 273 -10.00 -10.27 3.22
N ASP A 274 -11.19 -9.73 3.42
CA ASP A 274 -11.71 -9.50 4.75
C ASP A 274 -12.13 -10.86 5.30
N VAL A 275 -11.48 -11.31 6.36
CA VAL A 275 -11.89 -12.50 7.09
C VAL A 275 -13.10 -12.06 7.89
N GLY A 276 -14.29 -12.42 7.42
CA GLY A 276 -15.51 -12.20 8.19
C GLY A 276 -15.34 -12.79 9.60
N GLY A 277 -15.63 -11.98 10.61
CA GLY A 277 -15.86 -12.45 11.98
C GLY A 277 -17.16 -13.20 12.09
#